data_AF-A0A8B9Z5T8-F1
#
_entry.id   AF-A0A8B9Z5T8-F1
#
_cell.length_a   1.000
_cell.length_b   1.000
_cell.length_c   1.000
_cell.angle_alpha   90.00
_cell.angle_beta   90.00
_cell.angle_gamma   90.00
#
_symmetry.space_group_name_H-M   'P 1'
#
loop_
_entity.id
_entity.type
_entity.pdbx_description
1 polymer ?
#
loop_
_entity_poly.entity_id
_entity_poly.type
_entity_poly.pdbx_seq_one_letter_code
_entity_poly.pdbx_strand_id
1 'polypeptide(L)'
;MPQTLSSTSMFTPCGFSPHLHTSKDDEQGGLIFQDGNLTSASLDALIQHLIPTTDYYPEKAYIFTFLLSSRLFIEPHELLSRVCHKCIEQMKVLEAATLAARIRKFGPKILQLLTEWTETFPYDFQEERMIGHLKDMIHRIAPCDEAYWKKMNQLLQTLNQKLATLSHGQEGIVKISAAVSDKLVAFKSKPPSIQREILSVCSDPYTLAQQLTHVELERLSHIGPEEFVQAFVHKDPLDGTKTCFSEQKKTSNLEAYVKWFNRLCYLVATEICMVSEKRGKRG
;
A
#
# COMPACT_ATOMS: atom_id res chain seq x y z
N MET A 1 -28.84 13.53 -27.26
CA MET A 1 -28.62 12.31 -26.43
C MET A 1 -27.36 11.63 -26.94
N PRO A 2 -26.28 11.54 -26.14
CA PRO A 2 -25.08 10.84 -26.58
C PRO A 2 -25.21 9.35 -26.25
N GLN A 3 -24.97 8.51 -27.26
CA GLN A 3 -24.97 7.06 -27.16
C GLN A 3 -23.70 6.57 -26.45
N THR A 4 -23.88 5.65 -25.51
CA THR A 4 -22.82 4.94 -24.78
C THR A 4 -22.14 3.91 -25.69
N LEU A 5 -20.83 4.04 -25.88
CA LEU A 5 -20.00 2.99 -26.49
C LEU A 5 -19.64 1.96 -25.42
N SER A 6 -20.08 0.72 -25.62
CA SER A 6 -19.69 -0.44 -24.82
C SER A 6 -18.34 -0.96 -25.32
N SER A 7 -17.32 -0.92 -24.48
CA SER A 7 -16.01 -1.52 -24.76
C SER A 7 -16.00 -2.96 -24.26
N THR A 8 -16.35 -3.89 -25.14
CA THR A 8 -16.02 -5.31 -24.98
C THR A 8 -15.18 -5.70 -26.19
N SER A 9 -14.13 -6.49 -25.95
CA SER A 9 -13.21 -7.09 -26.94
C SER A 9 -12.01 -6.25 -27.36
N MET A 10 -10.91 -6.39 -26.62
CA MET A 10 -9.56 -6.49 -27.19
C MET A 10 -8.76 -7.55 -26.43
N PHE A 11 -9.16 -8.82 -26.60
CA PHE A 11 -8.26 -9.96 -26.39
C PHE A 11 -7.85 -10.46 -27.79
N THR A 12 -6.64 -10.14 -28.20
CA THR A 12 -6.00 -10.80 -29.34
C THR A 12 -5.41 -12.13 -28.85
N PRO A 13 -5.74 -13.27 -29.49
CA PRO A 13 -5.15 -14.55 -29.12
C PRO A 13 -3.72 -14.61 -29.66
N CYS A 14 -2.76 -14.87 -28.77
CA CYS A 14 -1.37 -15.09 -29.17
C CYS A 14 -1.29 -16.37 -30.03
N GLY A 15 -0.62 -16.27 -31.17
CA GLY A 15 -0.45 -17.38 -32.11
C GLY A 15 0.36 -18.52 -31.49
N PHE A 16 -0.24 -19.71 -31.48
CA PHE A 16 0.45 -20.95 -31.15
C PHE A 16 1.47 -21.29 -32.25
N SER A 17 2.71 -21.53 -31.86
CA SER A 17 3.68 -22.27 -32.67
C SER A 17 4.03 -23.56 -31.90
N PRO A 18 3.67 -24.75 -32.40
CA PRO A 18 4.00 -26.00 -31.73
C PRO A 18 5.34 -26.46 -32.27
N HIS A 19 6.43 -26.20 -31.55
CA HIS A 19 7.66 -26.99 -31.50
C HIS A 19 8.73 -26.16 -30.79
N LEU A 20 9.11 -26.57 -29.58
CA LEU A 20 10.50 -26.80 -29.16
C LEU A 20 10.52 -27.04 -27.64
N HIS A 21 10.84 -28.28 -27.30
CA HIS A 21 11.44 -28.76 -26.06
C HIS A 21 10.72 -28.53 -24.72
N THR A 22 10.21 -29.65 -24.21
CA THR A 22 10.27 -30.00 -22.79
C THR A 22 11.65 -29.68 -22.22
N SER A 23 11.81 -28.55 -21.55
CA SER A 23 12.90 -28.32 -20.63
C SER A 23 12.31 -28.32 -19.23
N LYS A 24 12.54 -29.46 -18.56
CA LYS A 24 12.68 -29.68 -17.12
C LYS A 24 12.21 -28.52 -16.25
N ASP A 25 11.30 -28.83 -15.31
CA ASP A 25 11.19 -28.10 -14.04
C ASP A 25 12.61 -27.87 -13.51
N ASP A 26 13.14 -26.68 -13.74
CA ASP A 26 14.40 -26.24 -13.17
C ASP A 26 14.05 -25.91 -11.71
N GLU A 27 14.04 -26.94 -10.87
CA GLU A 27 13.95 -26.83 -9.40
C GLU A 27 15.23 -26.15 -8.86
N GLN A 28 15.56 -24.94 -9.32
CA GLN A 28 16.56 -24.11 -8.64
C GLN A 28 15.96 -23.63 -7.32
N GLY A 29 16.25 -24.37 -6.25
CA GLY A 29 15.95 -23.93 -4.88
C GLY A 29 14.47 -23.95 -4.49
N GLY A 30 13.66 -24.81 -5.13
CA GLY A 30 12.23 -24.98 -4.80
C GLY A 30 11.31 -23.91 -5.39
N LEU A 31 11.78 -23.14 -6.38
CA LEU A 31 10.96 -22.26 -7.21
C LEU A 31 10.43 -23.04 -8.42
N ILE A 32 9.14 -22.91 -8.73
CA ILE A 32 8.49 -23.55 -9.87
C ILE A 32 8.16 -22.47 -10.90
N PHE A 33 8.67 -22.64 -12.12
CA PHE A 33 8.46 -21.71 -13.23
C PHE A 33 7.61 -22.35 -14.33
N GLN A 34 6.69 -21.57 -14.89
CA GLN A 34 5.90 -21.95 -16.07
C GLN A 34 5.97 -20.82 -17.08
N ASP A 35 6.36 -21.13 -18.32
CA ASP A 35 6.53 -20.14 -19.40
C ASP A 35 7.42 -18.94 -19.01
N GLY A 36 8.46 -19.20 -18.20
CA GLY A 36 9.38 -18.18 -17.69
C GLY A 36 8.86 -17.36 -16.50
N ASN A 37 7.63 -17.62 -16.03
CA ASN A 37 7.04 -16.92 -14.89
C ASN A 37 7.07 -17.80 -13.64
N LEU A 38 7.42 -17.22 -12.49
CA LEU A 38 7.34 -17.89 -11.19
C LEU A 38 5.87 -18.15 -10.83
N THR A 39 5.47 -19.41 -10.77
CA THR A 39 4.07 -19.81 -10.49
C THR A 39 3.85 -20.20 -9.04
N SER A 40 4.80 -20.88 -8.42
CA SER A 40 4.68 -21.31 -7.02
C SER A 40 6.04 -21.62 -6.41
N ALA A 41 6.11 -21.54 -5.08
CA ALA A 41 7.24 -21.98 -4.29
C ALA A 41 6.85 -22.03 -2.80
N SER A 42 7.72 -22.58 -1.96
CA SER A 42 7.58 -22.41 -0.51
C SER A 42 7.79 -20.95 -0.09
N LEU A 43 7.20 -20.52 1.03
CA LEU A 43 7.41 -19.16 1.54
C LEU A 43 8.89 -18.86 1.74
N ASP A 44 9.68 -19.80 2.27
CA ASP A 44 11.11 -19.59 2.49
C ASP A 44 11.90 -19.44 1.18
N ALA A 45 11.50 -20.14 0.10
CA ALA A 45 12.08 -19.97 -1.23
C ALA A 45 11.71 -18.61 -1.84
N LEU A 46 10.47 -18.15 -1.67
CA LEU A 46 10.04 -16.82 -2.10
C LEU A 46 10.78 -15.70 -1.35
N ILE A 47 10.94 -15.84 -0.03
CA ILE A 47 11.75 -14.91 0.78
C ILE A 47 13.20 -14.96 0.30
N GLN A 48 13.75 -16.13 0.00
CA GLN A 48 15.11 -16.26 -0.51
C GLN A 48 15.27 -15.57 -1.88
N HIS A 49 14.25 -15.66 -2.74
CA HIS A 49 14.22 -15.00 -4.04
C HIS A 49 14.05 -13.48 -3.95
N LEU A 50 13.50 -12.96 -2.85
CA LEU A 50 13.45 -11.51 -2.58
C LEU A 50 14.84 -10.95 -2.23
N ILE A 51 15.77 -11.78 -1.76
CA ILE A 51 17.06 -11.29 -1.26
C ILE A 51 18.05 -11.18 -2.43
N PRO A 52 18.56 -9.97 -2.74
CA PRO A 52 19.57 -9.79 -3.78
C PRO A 52 20.83 -10.62 -3.48
N THR A 53 21.60 -10.98 -4.49
CA THR A 53 22.93 -11.59 -4.33
C THR A 53 23.99 -10.75 -5.04
N THR A 54 25.23 -11.22 -5.21
CA THR A 54 26.23 -10.48 -6.00
C THR A 54 25.77 -10.29 -7.44
N ASP A 55 25.17 -11.32 -8.04
CA ASP A 55 24.89 -11.37 -9.48
C ASP A 55 23.39 -11.27 -9.80
N TYR A 56 22.55 -11.23 -8.76
CA TYR A 56 21.10 -11.15 -8.88
C TYR A 56 20.54 -9.96 -8.10
N TYR A 57 19.49 -9.35 -8.65
CA TYR A 57 18.60 -8.44 -7.95
C TYR A 57 17.17 -8.77 -8.40
N PRO A 58 16.20 -8.92 -7.48
CA PRO A 58 14.83 -9.24 -7.85
C PRO A 58 14.20 -8.18 -8.74
N GLU A 59 13.37 -8.62 -9.67
CA GLU A 59 12.64 -7.68 -10.53
C GLU A 59 11.67 -6.82 -9.71
N LYS A 60 11.51 -5.56 -10.11
CA LYS A 60 10.59 -4.62 -9.42
C LYS A 60 9.16 -5.16 -9.33
N ALA A 61 8.69 -5.83 -10.39
CA ALA A 61 7.38 -6.46 -10.40
C ALA A 61 7.27 -7.57 -9.34
N TYR A 62 8.31 -8.38 -9.17
CA TYR A 62 8.37 -9.39 -8.12
C TYR A 62 8.41 -8.77 -6.73
N ILE A 63 9.26 -7.76 -6.49
CA ILE A 63 9.34 -7.07 -5.19
C ILE A 63 7.96 -6.51 -4.80
N PHE A 64 7.31 -5.78 -5.70
CA PHE A 64 5.97 -5.24 -5.46
C PHE A 64 4.96 -6.35 -5.16
N THR A 65 4.87 -7.36 -6.03
CA THR A 65 3.86 -8.42 -5.95
C THR A 65 4.07 -9.29 -4.71
N PHE A 66 5.31 -9.67 -4.42
CA PHE A 66 5.65 -10.49 -3.28
C PHE A 66 5.43 -9.74 -1.97
N LEU A 67 5.92 -8.51 -1.83
CA LEU A 67 5.66 -7.73 -0.61
C LEU A 67 4.16 -7.49 -0.41
N LEU A 68 3.41 -7.17 -1.47
CA LEU A 68 1.95 -7.01 -1.41
C LEU A 68 1.25 -8.28 -0.91
N SER A 69 1.56 -9.41 -1.54
CA SER A 69 0.85 -10.67 -1.35
C SER A 69 1.36 -11.48 -0.17
N SER A 70 2.60 -11.28 0.29
CA SER A 70 3.19 -11.98 1.43
C SER A 70 2.39 -11.73 2.71
N ARG A 71 1.68 -10.61 2.79
CA ARG A 71 0.78 -10.27 3.90
C ARG A 71 -0.30 -11.34 4.13
N LEU A 72 -0.64 -12.13 3.11
CA LEU A 72 -1.53 -13.29 3.23
C LEU A 72 -0.93 -14.43 4.08
N PHE A 73 0.38 -14.47 4.22
CA PHE A 73 1.11 -15.60 4.79
C PHE A 73 2.04 -15.23 5.96
N ILE A 74 2.49 -13.97 6.06
CA ILE A 74 3.49 -13.51 7.02
C ILE A 74 3.33 -12.01 7.32
N GLU A 75 3.43 -11.62 8.60
CA GLU A 75 3.41 -10.20 9.00
C GLU A 75 4.62 -9.45 8.44
N PRO A 76 4.47 -8.17 8.00
CA PRO A 76 5.58 -7.40 7.44
C PRO A 76 6.82 -7.35 8.34
N HIS A 77 6.63 -7.22 9.66
CA HIS A 77 7.73 -7.21 10.63
C HIS A 77 8.47 -8.54 10.69
N GLU A 78 7.74 -9.65 10.69
CA GLU A 78 8.30 -11.00 10.67
C GLU A 78 9.00 -11.29 9.34
N LEU A 79 8.44 -10.81 8.21
CA LEU A 79 9.10 -10.89 6.91
C LEU A 79 10.43 -10.12 6.91
N LEU A 80 10.43 -8.88 7.40
CA LEU A 80 11.66 -8.08 7.47
C LEU A 80 12.70 -8.74 8.37
N SER A 81 12.29 -9.32 9.51
CA SER A 81 13.15 -10.11 10.39
C SER A 81 13.81 -11.28 9.64
N ARG A 82 13.04 -12.06 8.87
CA ARG A 82 13.58 -13.17 8.07
C ARG A 82 14.50 -12.72 6.94
N VAL A 83 14.18 -11.63 6.27
CA VAL A 83 15.05 -11.00 5.26
C VAL A 83 16.38 -10.61 5.89
N CYS A 84 16.35 -9.92 7.04
CA CYS A 84 17.55 -9.55 7.81
C CYS A 84 18.38 -10.79 8.20
N HIS A 85 17.75 -11.85 8.68
CA HIS A 85 18.43 -13.08 9.07
C HIS A 85 19.16 -13.72 7.89
N LYS A 86 18.45 -13.92 6.77
CA LYS A 86 19.02 -14.50 5.56
C LYS A 86 20.11 -13.63 4.92
N CYS A 87 20.01 -12.30 5.03
CA CYS A 87 21.10 -11.39 4.64
C CYS A 87 22.38 -11.67 5.45
N ILE A 88 22.26 -11.87 6.76
CA ILE A 88 23.40 -12.20 7.63
C ILE A 88 24.01 -13.56 7.23
N GLU A 89 23.18 -14.56 6.94
CA GLU A 89 23.64 -15.88 6.49
C GLU A 89 24.39 -15.79 5.16
N GLN A 90 23.83 -15.09 4.17
CA GLN A 90 24.50 -14.87 2.88
C GLN A 90 25.83 -14.13 3.04
N MET A 91 25.87 -13.12 3.92
CA MET A 91 27.10 -12.41 4.22
C MET A 91 28.17 -13.32 4.85
N LYS A 92 27.81 -14.34 5.64
CA LYS A 92 28.77 -15.29 6.22
C LYS A 92 29.44 -16.18 5.17
N VAL A 93 28.71 -16.54 4.12
CA VAL A 93 29.19 -17.45 3.05
C VAL A 93 30.00 -16.70 1.98
N LEU A 94 29.84 -15.38 1.85
CA LEU A 94 30.54 -14.59 0.85
C LEU A 94 32.07 -14.62 1.04
N GLU A 95 32.81 -15.04 0.00
CA GLU A 95 34.27 -15.01 -0.04
C GLU A 95 34.77 -13.56 -0.06
N ALA A 96 35.14 -13.05 1.12
CA ALA A 96 35.84 -11.79 1.30
C ALA A 96 36.56 -11.78 2.64
N ALA A 97 37.75 -11.18 2.66
CA ALA A 97 38.70 -11.22 3.78
C ALA A 97 38.20 -10.50 5.04
N THR A 98 37.29 -9.52 4.91
CA THR A 98 36.76 -8.75 6.04
C THR A 98 35.25 -8.54 5.93
N LEU A 99 34.60 -8.33 7.08
CA LEU A 99 33.18 -8.00 7.15
C LEU A 99 32.84 -6.71 6.39
N ALA A 100 33.71 -5.70 6.46
CA ALA A 100 33.56 -4.44 5.72
C ALA A 100 33.54 -4.66 4.19
N ALA A 101 34.40 -5.53 3.67
CA ALA A 101 34.41 -5.86 2.24
C ALA A 101 33.11 -6.57 1.80
N ARG A 102 32.58 -7.47 2.64
CA ARG A 102 31.30 -8.15 2.41
C ARG A 102 30.13 -7.15 2.36
N ILE A 103 30.08 -6.25 3.34
CA ILE A 103 29.09 -5.17 3.42
C ILE A 103 29.16 -4.26 2.19
N ARG A 104 30.36 -3.91 1.71
CA ARG A 104 30.49 -3.04 0.53
C ARG A 104 29.99 -3.69 -0.76
N LYS A 105 30.14 -5.01 -0.89
CA LYS A 105 29.70 -5.77 -2.07
C LYS A 105 28.19 -6.01 -2.08
N PHE A 106 27.62 -6.30 -0.92
CA PHE A 106 26.22 -6.72 -0.77
C PHE A 106 25.27 -5.61 -0.32
N GLY A 107 25.76 -4.73 0.55
CA GLY A 107 24.99 -3.67 1.22
C GLY A 107 24.25 -2.72 0.28
N PRO A 108 24.81 -2.24 -0.85
CA PRO A 108 24.09 -1.37 -1.76
C PRO A 108 22.77 -1.96 -2.26
N LYS A 109 22.73 -3.27 -2.54
CA LYS A 109 21.51 -3.95 -3.00
C LYS A 109 20.48 -4.12 -1.89
N ILE A 110 20.91 -4.38 -0.66
CA ILE A 110 19.99 -4.42 0.49
C ILE A 110 19.42 -3.04 0.79
N LEU A 111 20.25 -2.01 0.74
CA LEU A 111 19.75 -0.64 0.90
C LEU A 111 18.75 -0.29 -0.20
N GLN A 112 18.98 -0.71 -1.43
CA GLN A 112 18.03 -0.54 -2.53
C GLN A 112 16.71 -1.26 -2.22
N LEU A 113 16.74 -2.54 -1.82
CA LEU A 113 15.53 -3.29 -1.47
C LEU A 113 14.74 -2.63 -0.33
N LEU A 114 15.44 -2.17 0.72
CA LEU A 114 14.80 -1.46 1.83
C LEU A 114 14.21 -0.12 1.38
N THR A 115 14.91 0.60 0.49
CA THR A 115 14.40 1.84 -0.11
C THR A 115 13.10 1.56 -0.86
N GLU A 116 13.10 0.58 -1.75
CA GLU A 116 11.92 0.18 -2.52
C GLU A 116 10.75 -0.22 -1.62
N TRP A 117 11.00 -0.95 -0.52
CA TRP A 117 9.97 -1.30 0.45
C TRP A 117 9.42 -0.05 1.17
N THR A 118 10.28 0.82 1.69
CA THR A 118 9.86 2.05 2.40
C THR A 118 9.13 3.05 1.49
N GLU A 119 9.43 3.04 0.20
CA GLU A 119 8.76 3.87 -0.79
C GLU A 119 7.39 3.30 -1.17
N THR A 120 7.33 2.00 -1.42
CA THR A 120 6.13 1.30 -1.91
C THR A 120 5.09 1.07 -0.81
N PHE A 121 5.52 0.67 0.39
CA PHE A 121 4.65 0.34 1.51
C PHE A 121 5.04 1.08 2.80
N PRO A 122 4.99 2.42 2.81
CA PRO A 122 5.40 3.21 3.98
C PRO A 122 4.59 2.87 5.23
N TYR A 123 3.32 2.47 5.09
CA TYR A 123 2.44 2.16 6.21
C TYR A 123 2.86 0.93 7.02
N ASP A 124 3.66 0.01 6.45
CA ASP A 124 4.24 -1.10 7.23
C ASP A 124 5.11 -0.57 8.38
N PHE A 125 5.83 0.53 8.13
CA PHE A 125 6.78 1.12 9.07
C PHE A 125 6.14 2.04 10.12
N GLN A 126 4.81 2.16 10.14
CA GLN A 126 4.12 2.72 11.31
C GLN A 126 4.26 1.81 12.54
N GLU A 127 4.56 0.52 12.32
CA GLU A 127 4.77 -0.43 13.39
C GLU A 127 6.18 -0.31 13.99
N GLU A 128 6.25 -0.20 15.32
CA GLU A 128 7.52 -0.02 16.02
C GLU A 128 8.50 -1.16 15.78
N ARG A 129 8.02 -2.40 15.63
CA ARG A 129 8.84 -3.58 15.32
C ARG A 129 9.57 -3.43 13.98
N MET A 130 8.92 -2.89 12.95
CA MET A 130 9.53 -2.62 11.63
C MET A 130 10.69 -1.61 11.76
N ILE A 131 10.46 -0.51 12.48
CA ILE A 131 11.49 0.49 12.75
C ILE A 131 12.64 -0.09 13.59
N GLY A 132 12.32 -0.97 14.54
CA GLY A 132 13.28 -1.71 15.36
C GLY A 132 14.27 -2.50 14.49
N HIS A 133 13.79 -3.28 13.53
CA HIS A 133 14.65 -4.04 12.62
C HIS A 133 15.59 -3.14 11.79
N LEU A 134 15.11 -1.99 11.27
CA LEU A 134 15.97 -1.04 10.56
C LEU A 134 17.06 -0.46 11.48
N LYS A 135 16.70 -0.08 12.71
CA LYS A 135 17.66 0.42 13.70
C LYS A 135 18.70 -0.64 14.04
N ASP A 136 18.31 -1.89 14.22
CA ASP A 136 19.24 -2.98 14.52
C ASP A 136 20.24 -3.19 13.39
N MET A 137 19.81 -3.11 12.12
CA MET A 137 20.71 -3.15 10.98
C MET A 137 21.70 -2.00 10.99
N ILE A 138 21.23 -0.77 11.23
CA ILE A 138 22.06 0.43 11.33
C ILE A 138 23.15 0.26 12.40
N HIS A 139 22.78 -0.19 13.60
CA HIS A 139 23.72 -0.39 14.69
C HIS A 139 24.80 -1.43 14.36
N ARG A 140 24.44 -2.52 13.66
CA ARG A 140 25.39 -3.56 13.23
C ARG A 140 26.37 -3.06 12.16
N ILE A 141 25.92 -2.17 11.27
CA ILE A 141 26.72 -1.62 10.18
C ILE A 141 27.66 -0.51 10.67
N ALA A 142 27.26 0.26 11.68
CA ALA A 142 28.00 1.40 12.22
C ALA A 142 29.51 1.16 12.42
N PRO A 143 29.96 0.07 13.07
CA PRO A 143 31.39 -0.18 13.25
C PRO A 143 32.12 -0.70 11.99
N CYS A 144 31.39 -1.06 10.92
CA CYS A 144 31.96 -1.77 9.77
C CYS A 144 32.19 -0.87 8.55
N ASP A 145 31.27 0.05 8.25
CA ASP A 145 31.35 0.95 7.10
C ASP A 145 30.57 2.25 7.37
N GLU A 146 31.30 3.34 7.60
CA GLU A 146 30.73 4.65 7.95
C GLU A 146 29.86 5.22 6.82
N ALA A 147 30.28 5.05 5.56
CA ALA A 147 29.54 5.58 4.41
C ALA A 147 28.20 4.85 4.23
N TYR A 148 28.20 3.53 4.40
CA TYR A 148 26.98 2.74 4.34
C TYR A 148 26.04 3.02 5.53
N TRP A 149 26.60 3.14 6.74
CA TRP A 149 25.86 3.56 7.93
C TRP A 149 25.16 4.92 7.73
N LYS A 150 25.84 5.93 7.16
CA LYS A 150 25.24 7.24 6.88
C LYS A 150 24.05 7.11 5.94
N LYS A 151 24.16 6.32 4.88
CA LYS A 151 23.07 6.09 3.91
C LYS A 151 21.86 5.42 4.57
N MET A 152 22.09 4.42 5.42
CA MET A 152 20.99 3.73 6.12
C MET A 152 20.30 4.64 7.15
N ASN A 153 21.05 5.51 7.82
CA ASN A 153 20.45 6.53 8.69
C ASN A 153 19.64 7.56 7.90
N GLN A 154 20.14 7.98 6.73
CA GLN A 154 19.41 8.90 5.86
C GLN A 154 18.09 8.27 5.40
N LEU A 155 18.09 6.99 5.02
CA LEU A 155 16.87 6.25 4.70
C LEU A 155 15.86 6.29 5.86
N LEU A 156 16.31 6.00 7.08
CA LEU A 156 15.46 6.04 8.28
C LEU A 156 14.91 7.45 8.55
N GLN A 157 15.71 8.50 8.36
CA GLN A 157 15.26 9.89 8.51
C GLN A 157 14.20 10.26 7.48
N THR A 158 14.43 9.93 6.20
CA THR A 158 13.45 10.16 5.12
C THR A 158 12.15 9.41 5.38
N LEU A 159 12.23 8.17 5.83
CA LEU A 159 11.06 7.37 6.22
C LEU A 159 10.28 8.04 7.35
N ASN A 160 10.95 8.46 8.43
CA ASN A 160 10.28 9.13 9.55
C ASN A 160 9.58 10.43 9.12
N GLN A 161 10.21 11.22 8.24
CA GLN A 161 9.58 12.42 7.69
C GLN A 161 8.32 12.08 6.87
N LYS A 162 8.37 11.03 6.05
CA LYS A 162 7.23 10.55 5.28
C LYS A 162 6.10 10.07 6.20
N LEU A 163 6.42 9.27 7.22
CA LEU A 163 5.45 8.80 8.22
C LEU A 163 4.79 9.95 8.98
N ALA A 164 5.54 10.99 9.34
CA ALA A 164 5.00 12.18 9.98
C ALA A 164 3.99 12.92 9.08
N THR A 165 4.30 13.06 7.78
CA THR A 165 3.37 13.64 6.80
C THR A 165 2.09 12.82 6.68
N LEU A 166 2.20 11.49 6.60
CA LEU A 166 1.03 10.59 6.55
C LEU A 166 0.17 10.69 7.81
N SER A 167 0.80 10.73 9.00
CA SER A 167 0.11 10.89 10.28
C SER A 167 -0.64 12.22 10.36
N HIS A 168 -0.02 13.31 9.94
CA HIS A 168 -0.65 14.63 9.94
C HIS A 168 -1.87 14.67 9.00
N GLY A 169 -1.78 14.05 7.82
CA GLY A 169 -2.92 13.91 6.89
C GLY A 169 -4.09 13.15 7.53
N GLN A 170 -3.81 12.03 8.20
CA GLN A 170 -4.82 11.23 8.91
C GLN A 170 -5.48 12.01 10.06
N GLU A 171 -4.70 12.74 10.86
CA GLU A 171 -5.24 13.59 11.94
C GLU A 171 -6.17 14.69 11.41
N GLY A 172 -5.84 15.30 10.27
CA GLY A 172 -6.68 16.29 9.61
C GLY A 172 -8.06 15.72 9.25
N ILE A 173 -8.08 14.52 8.67
CA ILE A 173 -9.32 13.81 8.30
C ILE A 173 -10.15 13.45 9.54
N VAL A 174 -9.50 12.98 10.61
CA VAL A 174 -10.18 12.65 11.88
C VAL A 174 -10.81 13.90 12.51
N LYS A 175 -10.07 15.02 12.56
CA LYS A 175 -10.59 16.30 13.09
C LYS A 175 -11.80 16.81 12.31
N ILE A 176 -11.76 16.73 10.98
CA ILE A 176 -12.91 17.09 10.12
C ILE A 176 -14.11 16.19 10.41
N SER A 177 -13.87 14.88 10.53
CA SER A 177 -14.92 13.90 10.80
C SER A 177 -15.58 14.10 12.17
N ALA A 178 -14.79 14.40 13.20
CA ALA A 178 -15.28 14.74 14.54
C ALA A 178 -16.13 16.02 14.51
N ALA A 179 -15.63 17.10 13.89
CA ALA A 179 -16.37 18.36 13.77
C ALA A 179 -17.70 18.22 13.02
N VAL A 180 -17.79 17.31 12.04
CA VAL A 180 -19.05 16.96 11.37
C VAL A 180 -20.00 16.29 12.33
N SER A 181 -19.53 15.30 13.09
CA SER A 181 -20.35 14.56 14.06
C SER A 181 -20.93 15.50 15.10
N ASP A 182 -20.12 16.41 15.65
CA ASP A 182 -20.56 17.40 16.65
C ASP A 182 -21.63 18.34 16.08
N LYS A 183 -21.44 18.82 14.84
CA LYS A 183 -22.44 19.62 14.13
C LYS A 183 -23.73 18.85 13.92
N LEU A 184 -23.67 17.56 13.56
CA LEU A 184 -24.86 16.71 13.38
C LEU A 184 -25.65 16.53 14.69
N VAL A 185 -24.95 16.38 15.82
CA VAL A 185 -25.59 16.31 17.16
C VAL A 185 -26.28 17.65 17.48
N ALA A 186 -25.65 18.78 17.17
CA ALA A 186 -26.25 20.10 17.33
C ALA A 186 -27.48 20.33 16.41
N PHE A 187 -27.48 19.79 15.18
CA PHE A 187 -28.64 19.86 14.28
C PHE A 187 -29.86 19.10 14.81
N LYS A 188 -29.66 18.02 15.58
CA LYS A 188 -30.77 17.26 16.18
C LYS A 188 -31.44 17.99 17.34
N SER A 189 -30.76 18.93 18.01
CA SER A 189 -31.27 19.62 19.22
C SER A 189 -31.94 20.96 18.95
N LYS A 190 -31.68 21.62 17.81
CA LYS A 190 -32.45 22.78 17.30
C LYS A 190 -32.47 22.72 15.76
N PRO A 191 -33.62 22.58 15.09
CA PRO A 191 -33.66 22.62 13.63
C PRO A 191 -33.51 24.07 13.15
N PRO A 192 -32.39 24.48 12.52
CA PRO A 192 -32.35 25.74 11.79
C PRO A 192 -33.07 25.56 10.45
N SER A 193 -33.45 26.65 9.79
CA SER A 193 -33.94 26.62 8.42
C SER A 193 -32.92 25.93 7.51
N ILE A 194 -33.24 24.70 7.10
CA ILE A 194 -32.44 23.84 6.22
C ILE A 194 -32.43 24.44 4.82
N GLN A 195 -31.63 25.49 4.57
CA GLN A 195 -31.38 26.01 3.22
C GLN A 195 -30.00 26.68 3.17
N ARG A 196 -28.92 25.91 3.21
CA ARG A 196 -27.72 26.32 2.47
C ARG A 196 -27.75 25.57 1.16
N GLU A 197 -28.38 26.18 0.15
CA GLU A 197 -28.29 25.68 -1.22
C GLU A 197 -26.81 25.59 -1.59
N ILE A 198 -26.39 24.54 -2.30
CA ILE A 198 -24.97 24.35 -2.63
C ILE A 198 -24.36 25.56 -3.38
N LEU A 199 -25.20 26.26 -4.16
CA LEU A 199 -24.87 27.50 -4.86
C LEU A 199 -24.58 28.68 -3.92
N SER A 200 -25.07 28.64 -2.67
CA SER A 200 -24.71 29.63 -1.63
C SER A 200 -23.31 29.38 -1.04
N VAL A 201 -22.77 28.17 -1.19
CA VAL A 201 -21.41 27.81 -0.76
C VAL A 201 -20.41 28.09 -1.89
N CYS A 202 -20.76 27.76 -3.12
CA CYS A 202 -19.96 28.08 -4.30
C CYS A 202 -20.89 28.37 -5.47
N SER A 203 -20.87 29.62 -5.96
CA SER A 203 -21.74 30.07 -7.05
C SER A 203 -21.29 29.60 -8.43
N ASP A 204 -20.01 29.20 -8.58
CA ASP A 204 -19.46 28.64 -9.82
C ASP A 204 -19.40 27.10 -9.74
N PRO A 205 -20.23 26.38 -10.51
CA PRO A 205 -20.22 24.92 -10.54
C PRO A 205 -18.89 24.33 -10.98
N TYR A 206 -18.13 25.03 -11.84
CA TYR A 206 -16.85 24.55 -12.32
C TYR A 206 -15.81 24.54 -11.19
N THR A 207 -15.71 25.65 -10.46
CA THR A 207 -14.85 25.75 -9.27
C THR A 207 -15.24 24.70 -8.21
N LEU A 208 -16.53 24.49 -7.94
CA LEU A 208 -16.98 23.47 -6.99
C LEU A 208 -16.54 22.06 -7.40
N ALA A 209 -16.73 21.70 -8.67
CA ALA A 209 -16.31 20.41 -9.21
C ALA A 209 -14.79 20.24 -9.07
N GLN A 210 -14.00 21.25 -9.45
CA GLN A 210 -12.55 21.23 -9.32
C GLN A 210 -12.10 21.01 -7.88
N GLN A 211 -12.70 21.69 -6.90
CA GLN A 211 -12.35 21.51 -5.48
C GLN A 211 -12.71 20.11 -4.98
N LEU A 212 -13.88 19.57 -5.37
CA LEU A 212 -14.25 18.19 -5.02
C LEU A 212 -13.28 17.17 -5.62
N THR A 213 -12.83 17.38 -6.86
CA THR A 213 -11.80 16.54 -7.49
C THR A 213 -10.47 16.61 -6.74
N HIS A 214 -10.02 17.80 -6.33
CA HIS A 214 -8.79 17.90 -5.54
C HIS A 214 -8.89 17.13 -4.22
N VAL A 215 -10.02 17.27 -3.52
CA VAL A 215 -10.31 16.55 -2.28
C VAL A 215 -10.41 15.03 -2.51
N GLU A 216 -10.96 14.61 -3.65
CA GLU A 216 -11.03 13.19 -4.04
C GLU A 216 -9.64 12.61 -4.30
N LEU A 217 -8.83 13.29 -5.12
CA LEU A 217 -7.48 12.88 -5.47
C LEU A 217 -6.56 12.83 -4.24
N GLU A 218 -6.71 13.79 -3.33
CA GLU A 218 -6.02 13.76 -2.04
C GLU A 218 -6.40 12.51 -1.25
N ARG A 219 -7.68 12.14 -1.15
CA ARG A 219 -8.06 10.92 -0.41
C ARG A 219 -7.58 9.65 -1.10
N LEU A 220 -7.69 9.57 -2.42
CA LEU A 220 -7.24 8.42 -3.20
C LEU A 220 -5.74 8.19 -3.06
N SER A 221 -4.93 9.25 -3.00
CA SER A 221 -3.47 9.13 -2.88
C SER A 221 -2.99 8.54 -1.55
N HIS A 222 -3.84 8.53 -0.53
CA HIS A 222 -3.55 7.90 0.77
C HIS A 222 -3.95 6.42 0.82
N ILE A 223 -4.67 5.88 -0.17
CA ILE A 223 -5.09 4.48 -0.15
C ILE A 223 -3.93 3.62 -0.65
N GLY A 224 -3.39 2.80 0.25
CA GLY A 224 -2.35 1.85 -0.09
C GLY A 224 -2.91 0.62 -0.82
N PRO A 225 -2.17 0.01 -1.78
CA PRO A 225 -2.56 -1.26 -2.39
C PRO A 225 -2.79 -2.38 -1.36
N GLU A 226 -2.07 -2.34 -0.24
CA GLU A 226 -2.22 -3.24 0.89
C GLU A 226 -3.61 -3.18 1.55
N GLU A 227 -4.30 -2.03 1.50
CA GLU A 227 -5.66 -1.90 2.03
C GLU A 227 -6.67 -2.71 1.22
N PHE A 228 -6.44 -2.86 -0.09
CA PHE A 228 -7.30 -3.69 -0.93
C PHE A 228 -7.11 -5.17 -0.62
N VAL A 229 -5.87 -5.64 -0.48
CA VAL A 229 -5.61 -7.03 -0.07
C VAL A 229 -6.30 -7.32 1.25
N GLN A 230 -6.17 -6.41 2.22
CA GLN A 230 -6.81 -6.52 3.54
C GLN A 230 -8.34 -6.54 3.46
N ALA A 231 -8.94 -5.69 2.62
CA ALA A 231 -10.39 -5.59 2.48
C ALA A 231 -11.03 -6.88 1.90
N PHE A 232 -10.28 -7.65 1.11
CA PHE A 232 -10.77 -8.85 0.43
C PHE A 232 -10.26 -10.16 1.02
N VAL A 233 -9.41 -10.12 2.07
CA VAL A 233 -9.07 -11.34 2.82
C VAL A 233 -10.32 -11.84 3.52
N HIS A 234 -10.77 -13.02 3.12
CA HIS A 234 -11.99 -13.63 3.64
C HIS A 234 -11.86 -13.83 5.16
N LYS A 235 -12.75 -13.20 5.92
CA LYS A 235 -13.01 -13.55 7.31
C LYS A 235 -13.98 -14.71 7.30
N ASP A 236 -13.51 -15.94 7.06
CA ASP A 236 -14.33 -17.10 7.38
C ASP A 236 -14.31 -17.26 8.91
N PRO A 237 -15.42 -16.99 9.62
CA PRO A 237 -15.44 -17.08 11.08
C PRO A 237 -15.29 -18.51 11.60
N LEU A 238 -15.34 -19.53 10.73
CA LEU A 238 -15.15 -20.94 11.09
C LEU A 238 -13.68 -21.39 10.99
N ASP A 239 -12.82 -20.64 10.31
CA ASP A 239 -11.40 -20.94 10.22
C ASP A 239 -10.69 -20.24 11.40
N GLY A 240 -10.53 -20.97 12.51
CA GLY A 240 -9.87 -20.48 13.74
C GLY A 240 -8.39 -20.12 13.57
N THR A 241 -7.87 -20.21 12.36
CA THR A 241 -6.54 -19.76 11.98
C THR A 241 -6.54 -18.23 11.97
N LYS A 242 -5.98 -17.61 13.03
CA LYS A 242 -5.71 -16.16 13.05
C LYS A 242 -4.93 -15.80 11.79
N THR A 243 -5.59 -15.20 10.81
CA THR A 243 -4.88 -14.62 9.68
C THR A 243 -4.01 -13.48 10.19
N CYS A 244 -2.87 -13.27 9.54
CA CYS A 244 -1.94 -12.16 9.76
C CYS A 244 -2.62 -10.77 9.89
N PHE A 245 -3.86 -10.65 9.40
CA PHE A 245 -4.65 -9.42 9.35
C PHE A 245 -5.63 -9.22 10.52
N SER A 246 -5.82 -10.21 11.40
CA SER A 246 -6.90 -10.18 12.39
C SER A 246 -6.78 -9.04 13.42
N GLU A 247 -5.57 -8.52 13.67
CA GLU A 247 -5.32 -7.54 14.74
C GLU A 247 -5.02 -6.12 14.22
N GLN A 248 -4.85 -5.93 12.90
CA GLN A 248 -4.43 -4.64 12.34
C GLN A 248 -5.64 -3.83 11.82
N LYS A 249 -6.02 -2.78 12.56
CA LYS A 249 -6.98 -1.73 12.17
C LYS A 249 -6.50 -0.90 10.95
N LYS A 250 -6.38 -1.49 9.75
CA LYS A 250 -5.61 -0.86 8.66
C LYS A 250 -6.31 -0.61 7.32
N THR A 251 -7.62 -0.83 7.17
CA THR A 251 -8.42 -0.33 6.02
C THR A 251 -8.88 1.13 6.21
N SER A 252 -8.15 1.93 7.00
CA SER A 252 -8.66 3.20 7.51
C SER A 252 -8.86 4.25 6.42
N ASN A 253 -7.95 4.33 5.42
CA ASN A 253 -8.07 5.33 4.36
C ASN A 253 -9.11 4.88 3.33
N LEU A 254 -9.15 3.60 2.98
CA LEU A 254 -10.17 3.03 2.10
C LEU A 254 -11.58 3.21 2.69
N GLU A 255 -11.78 2.89 3.96
CA GLU A 255 -13.06 3.12 4.63
C GLU A 255 -13.42 4.61 4.73
N ALA A 256 -12.44 5.47 5.00
CA ALA A 256 -12.66 6.92 5.02
C ALA A 256 -13.07 7.46 3.65
N TYR A 257 -12.46 6.94 2.58
CA TYR A 257 -12.84 7.27 1.20
C TYR A 257 -14.26 6.83 0.90
N VAL A 258 -14.63 5.58 1.19
CA VAL A 258 -16.00 5.07 0.99
C VAL A 258 -17.04 5.91 1.75
N LYS A 259 -16.75 6.27 3.01
CA LYS A 259 -17.61 7.14 3.82
C LYS A 259 -17.78 8.53 3.18
N TRP A 260 -16.70 9.12 2.68
CA TRP A 260 -16.77 10.41 2.00
C TRP A 260 -17.56 10.32 0.69
N PHE A 261 -17.28 9.30 -0.15
CA PHE A 261 -17.97 9.06 -1.40
C PHE A 261 -19.48 8.96 -1.18
N ASN A 262 -19.91 8.11 -0.24
CA ASN A 262 -21.31 7.95 0.11
C ASN A 262 -21.94 9.27 0.54
N ARG A 263 -21.24 10.06 1.37
CA ARG A 263 -21.72 11.37 1.81
C ARG A 263 -21.90 12.36 0.65
N LEU A 264 -20.97 12.37 -0.31
CA LEU A 264 -21.08 13.19 -1.50
C LEU A 264 -22.28 12.76 -2.36
N CYS A 265 -22.47 11.46 -2.57
CA CYS A 265 -23.63 10.93 -3.28
C CYS A 265 -24.95 11.34 -2.61
N TYR A 266 -25.06 11.22 -1.28
CA TYR A 266 -26.24 11.66 -0.54
C TYR A 266 -26.48 13.17 -0.65
N LEU A 267 -25.43 13.99 -0.62
CA LEU A 267 -25.55 15.43 -0.82
C LEU A 267 -26.15 15.75 -2.19
N VAL A 268 -25.61 15.15 -3.26
CA VAL A 268 -26.09 15.35 -4.63
C VAL A 268 -27.55 14.90 -4.78
N ALA A 269 -27.89 13.71 -4.28
CA ALA A 269 -29.25 13.20 -4.31
C ALA A 269 -30.23 14.14 -3.56
N THR A 270 -29.81 14.66 -2.40
CA THR A 270 -30.63 15.58 -1.60
C THR A 270 -30.90 16.90 -2.35
N GLU A 271 -29.88 17.51 -2.96
CA GLU A 271 -30.04 18.75 -3.73
C GLU A 271 -30.99 18.56 -4.93
N ILE A 272 -30.87 17.44 -5.65
CA ILE A 272 -31.77 17.10 -6.76
C ILE A 272 -33.22 16.99 -6.27
N CYS A 273 -33.45 16.24 -5.19
CA CYS A 273 -34.78 16.03 -4.64
C CYS A 273 -35.40 17.33 -4.10
N MET A 274 -34.65 18.17 -3.40
CA MET A 274 -35.16 19.44 -2.86
C MET A 274 -35.56 20.46 -3.95
N VAL A 275 -34.86 20.50 -5.09
CA VAL A 275 -35.23 21.35 -6.23
C VAL A 275 -36.55 20.89 -6.86
N SER A 276 -36.81 19.58 -6.87
CA SER A 276 -38.05 19.01 -7.42
C SER A 276 -39.30 19.35 -6.59
N GLU A 277 -39.20 19.30 -5.25
CA GLU A 277 -40.31 19.69 -4.36
C GLU A 277 -40.65 21.19 -4.46
N LYS A 278 -39.64 22.06 -4.59
CA LYS A 278 -39.84 23.52 -4.75
C LYS A 278 -40.52 23.88 -6.08
N ARG A 279 -40.45 23.01 -7.10
CA ARG A 279 -41.16 23.18 -8.39
C ARG A 279 -42.60 22.64 -8.31
N GLY A 280 -42.81 21.51 -7.62
CA GLY A 280 -44.15 20.93 -7.42
C GLY A 280 -45.09 21.76 -6.54
N LYS A 281 -44.56 22.53 -5.57
CA LYS A 281 -45.35 23.44 -4.70
C LYS A 281 -45.70 24.79 -5.34
N ARG A 282 -45.25 25.05 -6.58
CA ARG A 282 -45.51 26.29 -7.34
C ARG A 282 -46.49 26.10 -8.50
N GLY A 283 -47.15 24.94 -8.57
CA GLY A 283 -48.23 24.63 -9.52
C GLY A 283 -49.60 24.70 -8.86
#